data_AF-A0A2D9T6I3-F1
#
_entry.id   AF-A0A2D9T6I3-F1
#
_cell.length_a   1.000
_cell.length_b   1.000
_cell.length_c   1.000
_cell.angle_alpha   90.00
_cell.angle_beta   90.00
_cell.angle_gamma   90.00
#
_symmetry.space_group_name_H-M   'P 1'
#
loop_
_entity.id
_entity.type
_entity.pdbx_description
1 polymer ?
#
loop_
_entity_poly.entity_id
_entity_poly.type
_entity_poly.pdbx_seq_one_letter_code
_entity_poly.pdbx_strand_id
1 'polypeptide(L)'
;MDAPFDVVRRFHGSTAAIPWLTPPPMIARVHEGGAVTEGMVADFTLWFGPLPLHWRARHRDVGDRAFTDEQVQGPMAEWVHRHEIEPLPDGRTQVRDRVEYAHPSGARGVFTRAFMSAPALRFLFGYRAAMTKLCCAKRWGPAA
;
A
#
# COMPACT_ATOMS: atom_id res chain seq x y z
N MET A 1 13.32 8.43 6.30
CA MET A 1 14.21 7.42 5.71
C MET A 1 15.31 8.13 4.95
N ASP A 2 16.48 7.52 4.85
CA ASP A 2 17.63 8.08 4.15
C ASP A 2 17.51 7.85 2.63
N ALA A 3 16.63 8.63 2.01
CA ALA A 3 16.41 8.65 0.57
C ALA A 3 15.80 10.00 0.15
N PRO A 4 16.17 10.53 -1.04
CA PRO A 4 15.57 11.74 -1.59
C PRO A 4 14.07 11.61 -1.88
N PHE A 5 13.36 12.73 -1.83
CA PHE A 5 11.91 12.79 -2.01
C PHE A 5 11.45 12.18 -3.34
N ASP A 6 12.12 12.49 -4.45
CA ASP A 6 11.74 12.02 -5.79
C ASP A 6 11.84 10.49 -5.91
N VAL A 7 12.83 9.87 -5.23
CA VAL A 7 13.00 8.42 -5.21
C VAL A 7 11.85 7.76 -4.45
N VAL A 8 11.53 8.28 -3.27
CA VAL A 8 10.45 7.76 -2.43
C VAL A 8 9.09 7.97 -3.10
N ARG A 9 8.86 9.18 -3.66
CA ARG A 9 7.63 9.51 -4.37
C ARG A 9 7.44 8.65 -5.60
N ARG A 10 8.50 8.38 -6.37
CA ARG A 10 8.45 7.49 -7.54
C ARG A 10 8.11 6.06 -7.14
N PHE A 11 8.71 5.54 -6.07
CA PHE A 11 8.42 4.21 -5.55
C PHE A 11 6.95 4.07 -5.14
N HIS A 12 6.43 5.00 -4.33
CA HIS A 12 5.01 5.00 -3.94
C HIS A 12 4.06 5.41 -5.08
N GLY A 13 4.57 6.01 -6.15
CA GLY A 13 3.80 6.46 -7.31
C GLY A 13 3.52 5.41 -8.36
N SER A 14 3.85 4.15 -8.08
CA SER A 14 3.59 3.05 -8.99
C SER A 14 2.99 1.87 -8.24
N THR A 15 1.90 1.33 -8.78
CA THR A 15 1.31 0.09 -8.25
C THR A 15 2.25 -1.11 -8.40
N ALA A 16 3.29 -1.01 -9.22
CA ALA A 16 4.35 -2.02 -9.29
C ALA A 16 5.12 -2.17 -7.96
N ALA A 17 4.99 -1.23 -7.01
CA ALA A 17 5.52 -1.37 -5.67
C ALA A 17 4.71 -2.31 -4.76
N ILE A 18 3.44 -2.60 -5.09
CA ILE A 18 2.55 -3.42 -4.24
C ILE A 18 3.16 -4.80 -3.90
N PRO A 19 3.73 -5.57 -4.86
CA PRO A 19 4.39 -6.84 -4.55
C PRO A 19 5.56 -6.71 -3.58
N TRP A 20 6.35 -5.65 -3.68
CA TRP A 20 7.49 -5.37 -2.78
C TRP A 20 7.06 -4.98 -1.38
N LEU A 21 5.87 -4.38 -1.28
CA LEU A 21 5.26 -3.94 -0.04
C LEU A 21 4.36 -5.02 0.59
N THR A 22 4.33 -6.24 0.01
CA THR A 22 3.56 -7.38 0.51
C THR A 22 4.49 -8.35 1.22
N PRO A 23 4.26 -8.64 2.52
CA PRO A 23 5.16 -9.49 3.31
C PRO A 23 5.07 -10.97 2.91
N PRO A 24 6.18 -11.72 2.84
CA PRO A 24 6.12 -13.18 2.73
C PRO A 24 5.43 -13.79 3.97
N PRO A 25 4.66 -14.88 3.83
CA PRO A 25 4.43 -15.66 2.61
C PRO A 25 3.29 -15.13 1.72
N MET A 26 2.78 -13.92 1.96
CA MET A 26 1.76 -13.34 1.08
C MET A 26 2.38 -13.02 -0.29
N ILE A 27 1.57 -13.19 -1.32
CA ILE A 27 1.92 -12.85 -2.70
C ILE A 27 0.92 -11.81 -3.18
N ALA A 28 1.39 -10.76 -3.84
CA ALA A 28 0.53 -9.83 -4.56
C ALA A 28 0.76 -9.93 -6.07
N ARG A 29 -0.32 -9.94 -6.83
CA ARG A 29 -0.30 -9.80 -8.30
C ARG A 29 -1.19 -8.64 -8.67
N VAL A 30 -0.60 -7.66 -9.34
CA VAL A 30 -1.33 -6.56 -9.95
C VAL A 30 -1.82 -7.04 -11.32
N HIS A 31 -3.12 -6.94 -11.54
CA HIS A 31 -3.76 -7.30 -12.81
C HIS A 31 -3.93 -6.04 -13.67
N GLU A 32 -4.39 -4.95 -13.05
CA GLU A 32 -4.48 -3.63 -13.67
C GLU A 32 -3.89 -2.59 -12.72
N GLY A 33 -3.10 -1.67 -13.26
CA GLY A 33 -2.44 -0.63 -12.48
C GLY A 33 -1.49 0.19 -13.33
N GLY A 34 -0.67 1.01 -12.67
CA GLY A 34 0.24 1.93 -13.33
C GLY A 34 0.66 3.04 -12.39
N ALA A 35 0.87 4.23 -12.96
CA ALA A 35 1.16 5.43 -12.19
C ALA A 35 -0.04 5.80 -11.31
N VAL A 36 0.23 6.15 -10.05
CA VAL A 36 -0.76 6.71 -9.12
C VAL A 36 -1.17 8.08 -9.63
N THR A 37 -2.39 8.13 -10.19
CA THR A 37 -3.01 9.31 -10.79
C THR A 37 -4.46 9.40 -10.29
N GLU A 38 -5.02 10.61 -10.30
CA GLU A 38 -6.37 10.86 -9.77
C GLU A 38 -7.41 9.96 -10.48
N GLY A 39 -8.23 9.25 -9.69
CA GLY A 39 -9.29 8.38 -10.19
C GLY A 39 -8.83 7.01 -10.70
N MET A 40 -7.52 6.75 -10.79
CA MET A 40 -7.00 5.45 -11.25
C MET A 40 -7.41 4.33 -10.29
N VAL A 41 -7.90 3.22 -10.83
CA VAL A 41 -8.28 2.04 -10.05
C VAL A 41 -7.24 0.95 -10.24
N ALA A 42 -6.52 0.63 -9.16
CA ALA A 42 -5.64 -0.54 -9.12
C ALA A 42 -6.47 -1.80 -8.84
N ASP A 43 -6.30 -2.82 -9.67
CA ASP A 43 -6.89 -4.14 -9.50
C ASP A 43 -5.79 -5.16 -9.23
N PHE A 44 -5.87 -5.83 -8.08
CA PHE A 44 -4.87 -6.81 -7.66
C PHE A 44 -5.48 -7.92 -6.81
N THR A 45 -4.75 -9.02 -6.70
CA THR A 45 -5.09 -10.10 -5.77
C THR A 45 -3.95 -10.32 -4.79
N LEU A 46 -4.31 -10.49 -3.52
CA LEU A 46 -3.43 -10.93 -2.45
C LEU A 46 -3.71 -12.39 -2.16
N TRP A 47 -2.67 -13.22 -2.12
CA TRP A 47 -2.76 -14.61 -1.69
C TRP A 47 -2.10 -14.77 -0.34
N PHE A 48 -2.79 -15.49 0.55
CA PHE A 48 -2.19 -16.07 1.74
C PHE A 48 -2.46 -17.58 1.70
N GLY A 49 -1.49 -18.34 1.22
CA GLY A 49 -1.73 -19.74 0.84
C GLY A 49 -2.73 -19.84 -0.33
N PRO A 50 -3.67 -20.79 -0.32
CA PRO A 50 -4.59 -21.02 -1.44
C PRO A 50 -5.74 -20.01 -1.52
N LEU A 51 -5.85 -19.07 -0.58
CA LEU A 51 -6.97 -18.15 -0.50
C LEU A 51 -6.70 -16.85 -1.29
N PRO A 52 -7.42 -16.58 -2.40
CA PRO A 52 -7.31 -15.32 -3.13
C PRO A 52 -8.19 -14.25 -2.50
N LEU A 53 -7.61 -13.10 -2.18
CA LEU A 53 -8.31 -11.89 -1.77
C LEU A 53 -8.19 -10.87 -2.91
N HIS A 54 -9.26 -10.73 -3.70
CA HIS A 54 -9.33 -9.73 -4.75
C HIS A 54 -9.61 -8.34 -4.17
N TRP A 55 -8.89 -7.34 -4.67
CA TRP A 55 -8.93 -5.97 -4.19
C TRP A 55 -8.89 -5.00 -5.36
N ARG A 56 -9.83 -4.05 -5.37
CA ARG A 56 -9.87 -2.90 -6.26
C ARG A 56 -9.80 -1.63 -5.43
N ALA A 57 -8.78 -0.83 -5.63
CA ALA A 57 -8.55 0.40 -4.89
C ALA A 57 -8.48 1.60 -5.85
N ARG A 58 -9.30 2.61 -5.60
CA ARG A 58 -9.28 3.87 -6.36
C ARG A 58 -8.36 4.86 -5.68
N HIS A 59 -7.45 5.44 -6.44
CA HIS A 59 -6.63 6.56 -6.00
C HIS A 59 -7.43 7.85 -6.06
N ARG A 60 -7.41 8.62 -4.99
CA ARG A 60 -8.00 9.96 -4.89
C ARG A 60 -7.11 10.90 -4.10
N ASP A 61 -7.42 12.19 -4.16
CA ASP A 61 -6.67 13.24 -3.46
C ASP A 61 -5.17 13.19 -3.81
N VAL A 62 -4.87 12.90 -5.08
CA VAL A 62 -3.51 12.70 -5.59
C VAL A 62 -2.85 14.05 -5.79
N GLY A 63 -1.87 14.35 -4.93
CA GLY A 63 -0.96 15.47 -5.08
C GLY A 63 0.50 15.03 -5.11
N ASP A 64 1.40 16.00 -5.14
CA ASP A 64 2.83 15.74 -5.17
C ASP A 64 3.30 14.99 -3.93
N ARG A 65 2.75 15.34 -2.76
CA ARG A 65 3.20 14.87 -1.44
C ARG A 65 2.22 13.91 -0.76
N ALA A 66 1.07 13.64 -1.35
CA ALA A 66 0.09 12.77 -0.73
C ALA A 66 -0.83 12.13 -1.78
N PHE A 67 -1.42 10.99 -1.42
CA PHE A 67 -2.53 10.39 -2.14
C PHE A 67 -3.31 9.47 -1.20
N THR A 68 -4.50 9.05 -1.61
CA THR A 68 -5.32 8.12 -0.84
C THR A 68 -5.81 6.98 -1.71
N ASP A 69 -5.60 5.75 -1.25
CA ASP A 69 -6.20 4.56 -1.85
C ASP A 69 -7.46 4.20 -1.07
N GLU A 70 -8.58 4.23 -1.76
CA GLU A 70 -9.88 3.86 -1.22
C GLU A 70 -10.33 2.53 -1.82
N GLN A 71 -10.69 1.56 -0.98
CA GLN A 71 -11.23 0.30 -1.47
C GLN A 71 -12.59 0.53 -2.13
N VAL A 72 -12.68 0.17 -3.42
CA VAL A 72 -13.94 0.08 -4.18
C VAL A 72 -14.54 -1.32 -4.03
N GLN A 73 -13.68 -2.34 -4.05
CA GLN A 73 -14.05 -3.73 -3.83
C GLN A 73 -12.93 -4.41 -3.06
N GLY A 74 -13.26 -5.17 -2.02
CA GLY A 74 -12.25 -5.88 -1.25
C GLY A 74 -12.83 -6.55 -0.01
N PRO A 75 -11.98 -7.14 0.83
CA PRO A 75 -12.40 -7.92 1.98
C PRO A 75 -13.03 -7.07 3.09
N MET A 76 -12.66 -5.80 3.20
CA MET A 76 -13.08 -4.89 4.27
C MET A 76 -14.46 -4.30 3.99
N ALA A 77 -15.15 -3.82 5.02
CA ALA A 77 -16.36 -3.00 4.82
C ALA A 77 -15.98 -1.60 4.35
N GLU A 78 -14.89 -1.07 4.91
CA GLU A 78 -14.29 0.19 4.51
C GLU A 78 -12.78 0.06 4.63
N TRP A 79 -12.07 0.69 3.70
CA TRP A 79 -10.63 0.86 3.77
C TRP A 79 -10.24 2.12 3.03
N VAL A 80 -9.68 3.07 3.77
CA VAL A 80 -9.16 4.34 3.28
C VAL A 80 -7.74 4.46 3.79
N HIS A 81 -6.78 4.41 2.87
CA HIS A 81 -5.37 4.45 3.18
C HIS A 81 -4.74 5.70 2.60
N ARG A 82 -4.35 6.62 3.48
CA ARG A 82 -3.72 7.87 3.11
C ARG A 82 -2.21 7.76 3.25
N HIS A 83 -1.53 8.07 2.16
CA HIS A 83 -0.09 8.20 2.05
C HIS A 83 0.31 9.67 2.10
N GLU A 84 1.24 10.02 2.99
CA GLU A 84 1.86 11.35 3.05
C GLU A 84 3.38 11.20 2.99
N ILE A 85 4.01 11.92 2.07
CA ILE A 85 5.43 11.85 1.73
C ILE A 85 6.01 13.26 1.84
N GLU A 86 6.84 13.47 2.85
CA GLU A 86 7.35 14.80 3.19
C GLU A 86 8.89 14.84 3.13
N PRO A 87 9.49 15.75 2.34
CA PRO A 87 10.93 16.01 2.43
C PRO A 87 11.28 16.64 3.78
N LEU A 88 12.39 16.22 4.37
CA LEU A 88 12.95 16.79 5.58
C LEU A 88 14.13 17.73 5.25
N PRO A 89 14.46 18.70 6.13
CA PRO A 89 15.54 19.67 5.87
C PRO A 89 16.92 19.06 5.64
N ASP A 90 17.17 17.85 6.12
CA ASP A 90 18.44 17.13 6.02
C ASP A 90 18.54 16.21 4.78
N GLY A 91 17.63 16.38 3.81
CA GLY A 91 17.60 15.60 2.58
C GLY A 91 16.96 14.22 2.71
N ARG A 92 16.54 13.83 3.92
CA ARG A 92 15.76 12.61 4.16
C ARG A 92 14.28 12.82 3.80
N THR A 93 13.53 11.73 3.71
CA THR A 93 12.08 11.77 3.45
C THR A 93 11.31 11.06 4.55
N GLN A 94 10.26 11.68 5.11
CA GLN A 94 9.29 11.04 5.98
C GLN A 94 8.15 10.47 5.13
N VAL A 95 7.72 9.24 5.45
CA VAL A 95 6.47 8.68 4.93
C VAL A 95 5.58 8.39 6.13
N ARG A 96 4.33 8.83 6.04
CA ARG A 96 3.28 8.60 7.03
C ARG A 96 2.11 7.92 6.32
N ASP A 97 1.79 6.74 6.80
CA ASP A 97 0.63 5.98 6.37
C ASP A 97 -0.45 6.08 7.45
N ARG A 98 -1.65 6.53 7.06
CA ARG A 98 -2.84 6.54 7.92
C ARG A 98 -3.91 5.67 7.30
N VAL A 99 -4.37 4.68 8.04
CA VAL A 99 -5.38 3.74 7.58
C VAL A 99 -6.62 3.89 8.45
N GLU A 100 -7.74 4.17 7.80
CA GLU A 100 -9.07 4.05 8.37
C GLU A 100 -9.71 2.79 7.77
N TYR A 101 -10.25 1.92 8.62
CA TYR A 101 -10.81 0.67 8.15
C TYR A 101 -11.96 0.20 9.04
N ALA A 102 -12.90 -0.51 8.42
CA ALA A 102 -14.00 -1.17 9.10
C ALA A 102 -14.11 -2.62 8.64
N HIS A 103 -14.47 -3.49 9.58
CA HIS A 103 -14.75 -4.89 9.29
C HIS A 103 -16.23 -5.08 8.95
N PRO A 104 -16.57 -5.96 7.99
CA PRO A 104 -17.95 -6.34 7.76
C PRO A 104 -18.59 -6.99 8.99
N SER A 105 -19.92 -7.09 8.98
CA SER A 105 -20.68 -7.89 9.92
C SER A 105 -20.69 -9.38 9.51
N GLY A 106 -21.21 -10.25 10.38
CA GLY A 106 -21.37 -11.68 10.12
C GLY A 106 -20.05 -12.46 9.99
N ALA A 107 -20.11 -13.63 9.34
CA ALA A 107 -18.99 -14.56 9.21
C ALA A 107 -17.78 -13.93 8.48
N ARG A 108 -18.03 -13.11 7.45
CA ARG A 108 -16.98 -12.35 6.75
C ARG A 108 -16.26 -11.37 7.69
N GLY A 109 -17.00 -10.78 8.62
CA GLY A 109 -16.45 -9.94 9.67
C GLY A 109 -15.51 -10.68 10.62
N VAL A 110 -15.89 -11.88 11.03
CA VAL A 110 -15.03 -12.75 11.87
C VAL A 110 -13.73 -13.08 11.15
N PHE A 111 -13.82 -13.46 9.87
CA PHE A 111 -12.65 -13.72 9.03
C PHE A 111 -11.73 -12.49 8.95
N THR A 112 -12.24 -11.33 8.52
CA THR A 112 -11.40 -10.14 8.39
C THR A 112 -10.80 -9.67 9.72
N ARG A 113 -11.49 -9.83 10.85
CA ARG A 113 -10.94 -9.51 12.18
C ARG A 113 -9.78 -10.43 12.57
N ALA A 114 -9.79 -11.69 12.14
CA ALA A 114 -8.68 -12.61 12.37
C ALA A 114 -7.47 -12.25 11.48
N PHE A 115 -7.69 -12.11 10.17
CA PHE A 115 -6.62 -11.90 9.20
C PHE A 115 -6.09 -10.47 9.16
N MET A 116 -6.95 -9.47 9.32
CA MET A 116 -6.62 -8.04 9.31
C MET A 116 -6.76 -7.45 10.74
N SER A 117 -6.31 -8.22 11.74
CA SER A 117 -6.28 -7.79 13.14
C SER A 117 -5.27 -6.64 13.35
N ALA A 118 -5.41 -5.89 14.46
CA ALA A 118 -4.46 -4.82 14.76
C ALA A 118 -2.99 -5.27 14.81
N PRO A 119 -2.63 -6.45 15.39
CA PRO A 119 -1.27 -6.99 15.27
C PRO A 119 -0.85 -7.29 13.83
N ALA A 120 -1.73 -7.89 13.01
CA ALA A 120 -1.44 -8.20 11.62
C ALA A 120 -1.20 -6.93 10.79
N LEU A 121 -2.01 -5.88 11.00
CA LEU A 121 -1.83 -4.58 10.38
C LEU A 121 -0.53 -3.91 10.84
N ARG A 122 -0.21 -3.95 12.14
CA ARG A 122 1.07 -3.43 12.65
C ARG A 122 2.26 -4.13 12.00
N PHE A 123 2.20 -5.45 11.83
CA PHE A 123 3.22 -6.21 11.12
C PHE A 123 3.31 -5.80 9.64
N LEU A 124 2.17 -5.74 8.95
CA LEU A 124 2.09 -5.33 7.54
C LEU A 124 2.74 -3.96 7.33
N PHE A 125 2.34 -2.95 8.10
CA PHE A 125 2.88 -1.59 7.96
C PHE A 125 4.33 -1.47 8.45
N GLY A 126 4.74 -2.28 9.43
CA GLY A 126 6.15 -2.39 9.82
C GLY A 126 7.02 -2.97 8.70
N TYR A 127 6.55 -4.03 8.03
CA TYR A 127 7.21 -4.62 6.88
C TYR A 127 7.28 -3.63 5.70
N ARG A 128 6.17 -2.97 5.38
CA ARG A 128 6.12 -1.93 4.35
C ARG A 128 7.13 -0.83 4.62
N ALA A 129 7.21 -0.34 5.86
CA ALA A 129 8.20 0.68 6.24
C ALA A 129 9.65 0.19 6.06
N ALA A 130 9.94 -1.08 6.36
CA ALA A 130 11.26 -1.67 6.14
C ALA A 130 11.59 -1.82 4.65
N MET A 131 10.65 -2.31 3.85
CA MET A 131 10.83 -2.49 2.41
C MET A 131 10.93 -1.18 1.66
N THR A 132 10.13 -0.16 2.02
CA THR A 132 10.29 1.18 1.44
C THR A 132 11.70 1.71 1.69
N LYS A 133 12.23 1.60 2.92
CA LYS A 133 13.61 2.02 3.22
C LYS A 133 14.62 1.26 2.36
N LEU A 134 14.49 -0.06 2.25
CA LEU A 134 15.41 -0.90 1.49
C LEU A 134 15.38 -0.58 -0.01
N CYS A 135 14.19 -0.54 -0.61
CA CYS A 135 14.00 -0.29 -2.03
C CYS A 135 14.44 1.13 -2.41
N CYS A 136 14.12 2.14 -1.61
CA CYS A 136 14.51 3.51 -1.88
C CYS A 136 16.02 3.75 -1.67
N ALA A 137 16.64 3.13 -0.67
CA ALA A 137 18.10 3.17 -0.49
C ALA A 137 18.84 2.55 -1.69
N LYS A 138 18.27 1.48 -2.26
CA LYS A 138 18.77 0.84 -3.49
C LYS A 138 18.35 1.57 -4.78
N ARG A 139 17.73 2.77 -4.68
CA ARG A 139 17.23 3.59 -5.80
C ARG A 139 16.35 2.80 -6.77
N TRP A 140 15.37 2.07 -6.23
CA TRP A 140 14.41 1.19 -6.91
C TRP A 140 14.21 1.43 -8.43
N GLY A 141 14.34 0.36 -9.22
CA GLY A 141 14.02 0.23 -10.66
C GLY A 141 13.33 -1.12 -10.96
N PRO A 142 12.65 -1.28 -12.11
CA PRO A 142 13.11 -0.81 -13.41
C PRO A 142 12.41 0.44 -13.97
N ALA A 143 13.19 1.22 -14.73
CA ALA A 143 12.69 2.01 -15.85
C ALA A 143 13.50 1.59 -17.10
N ALA A 144 12.88 0.73 -17.92
CA ALA A 144 13.02 0.59 -19.36
C ALA A 144 11.83 -0.26 -19.84
#